data_AF-A0A6P5GED3-F1
#
_entry.id   AF-A0A6P5GED3-F1
#
_cell.length_a   1.000
_cell.length_b   1.000
_cell.length_c   1.000
_cell.angle_alpha   90.00
_cell.angle_beta   90.00
_cell.angle_gamma   90.00
#
_symmetry.space_group_name_H-M   'P 1'
#
loop_
_entity.id
_entity.type
_entity.pdbx_description
1 polymer ?
#
loop_
_entity_poly.entity_id
_entity_poly.type
_entity_poly.pdbx_seq_one_letter_code
_entity_poly.pdbx_strand_id
1 'polypeptide(L)'
;MQSLHLYVLGPKNSEFERKELRVDKCAVGGCGGLIRRKKGAVGVYIVINRIHMVFISCHLSAHAHNVKERNSQWRHISYSLFAKNRSPYATASHVTVWLGDLNYRLHGISTLAARSLIHKNLHSLLTSKDQLLQEAERGQVFRGYYCEGTLSFKPTYKYNVGSSNYDTQATRSEYLSWTDRILFKIDSSSGIDAVLHSYESQDQSSSSHRKPVKAHLCSRLNN
;
A
#
# COMPACT_ATOMS: atom_id res chain seq x y z
N MET A 1 19.88 6.27 -1.30
CA MET A 1 18.58 6.00 -0.63
C MET A 1 17.48 6.38 -1.62
N GLN A 2 16.58 5.46 -2.02
CA GLN A 2 15.26 5.93 -2.44
C GLN A 2 14.58 6.34 -1.15
N SER A 3 14.34 7.64 -0.99
CA SER A 3 13.91 8.23 0.26
C SER A 3 12.41 8.00 0.42
N LEU A 4 12.03 7.18 1.39
CA LEU A 4 10.64 6.99 1.75
C LEU A 4 10.20 8.21 2.57
N HIS A 5 9.30 9.01 2.04
CA HIS A 5 8.77 10.18 2.70
C HIS A 5 7.29 9.98 3.01
N LEU A 6 6.86 10.49 4.17
CA LEU A 6 5.46 10.54 4.56
C LEU A 6 5.20 11.95 5.10
N TYR A 7 4.22 12.62 4.50
CA TYR A 7 3.77 13.94 4.91
C TYR A 7 2.32 13.83 5.38
N VAL A 8 2.02 14.43 6.51
CA VAL A 8 0.66 14.59 7.03
C VAL A 8 0.38 16.08 7.10
N LEU A 9 -0.60 16.52 6.33
CA LEU A 9 -1.02 17.92 6.22
C LEU A 9 -2.46 18.03 6.71
N GLY A 10 -2.79 19.15 7.35
CA GLY A 10 -4.15 19.44 7.79
C GLY A 10 -4.44 20.94 7.74
N PRO A 11 -5.72 21.34 7.87
CA PRO A 11 -6.10 22.74 7.95
C PRO A 11 -5.29 23.51 8.99
N LYS A 12 -5.01 24.79 8.73
CA LYS A 12 -4.22 25.65 9.62
C LYS A 12 -4.79 25.74 11.04
N ASN A 13 -6.11 25.61 11.16
CA ASN A 13 -6.84 25.72 12.43
C ASN A 13 -7.15 24.35 13.06
N SER A 14 -6.61 23.25 12.53
CA SER A 14 -6.76 21.94 13.17
C SER A 14 -5.86 21.86 14.39
N GLU A 15 -6.48 21.61 15.56
CA GLU A 15 -5.75 21.33 16.78
C GLU A 15 -5.19 19.90 16.74
N PHE A 16 -3.90 19.79 16.41
CA PHE A 16 -3.18 18.54 16.55
C PHE A 16 -2.74 18.39 18.01
N GLU A 17 -3.44 17.54 18.76
CA GLU A 17 -3.20 17.34 20.19
C GLU A 17 -1.88 16.59 20.46
N ARG A 18 -1.49 15.65 19.57
CA ARG A 18 -0.25 14.88 19.70
C ARG A 18 0.29 14.49 18.32
N LYS A 19 1.62 14.47 18.18
CA LYS A 19 2.34 14.00 16.98
C LYS A 19 3.53 13.13 17.40
N GLU A 20 3.61 11.91 16.87
CA GLU A 20 4.80 11.06 17.01
C GLU A 20 5.26 10.56 15.64
N LEU A 21 6.55 10.70 15.36
CA LEU A 21 7.19 10.11 14.19
C LEU A 21 7.91 8.84 14.60
N ARG A 22 7.63 7.73 13.91
CA ARG A 22 8.36 6.47 14.06
C ARG A 22 8.85 5.99 12.71
N VAL A 23 10.06 5.45 12.69
CA VAL A 23 10.70 4.98 11.46
C VAL A 23 11.20 3.57 11.67
N ASP A 24 10.93 2.69 10.72
CA ASP A 24 11.42 1.33 10.73
C ASP A 24 12.13 1.01 9.40
N LYS A 25 13.21 0.23 9.48
CA LYS A 25 14.08 -0.10 8.35
C LYS A 25 14.24 -1.60 8.26
N CYS A 26 13.51 -2.21 7.34
CA CYS A 26 13.66 -3.61 6.98
C CYS A 26 14.81 -3.80 5.99
N ALA A 27 15.95 -4.30 6.48
CA ALA A 27 17.07 -4.57 5.61
C ALA A 27 16.77 -5.80 4.73
N VAL A 28 16.66 -5.62 3.41
CA VAL A 28 16.56 -6.76 2.46
C VAL A 28 17.91 -7.16 1.91
N GLY A 29 18.15 -8.46 1.77
CA GLY A 29 19.27 -9.01 1.02
C GLY A 29 19.00 -8.91 -0.48
N GLY A 30 19.99 -8.46 -1.26
CA GLY A 30 20.05 -8.65 -2.69
C GLY A 30 21.30 -9.45 -3.02
N CYS A 31 21.26 -10.31 -4.03
CA CYS A 31 22.45 -10.96 -4.57
C CYS A 31 23.35 -9.90 -5.22
N GLY A 32 24.43 -9.53 -4.53
CA GLY A 32 25.40 -8.53 -4.97
C GLY A 32 26.02 -7.84 -3.77
N GLY A 33 27.23 -8.28 -3.38
CA GLY A 33 27.93 -7.80 -2.19
C GLY A 33 28.07 -6.28 -2.08
N LEU A 34 28.21 -5.84 -0.83
CA LEU A 34 28.72 -4.55 -0.37
C LEU A 34 27.88 -3.25 -0.51
N ILE A 35 26.81 -3.17 -1.31
CA ILE A 35 25.91 -1.97 -1.30
C ILE A 35 24.44 -2.38 -1.22
N ARG A 36 23.97 -2.64 0.01
CA ARG A 36 22.62 -3.12 0.32
C ARG A 36 21.59 -1.97 0.27
N ARG A 37 20.65 -1.99 -0.67
CA ARG A 37 19.50 -1.04 -0.71
C ARG A 37 18.51 -1.41 0.41
N LYS A 38 18.37 -0.55 1.42
CA LYS A 38 17.41 -0.72 2.53
C LYS A 38 15.99 -0.44 2.03
N LYS A 39 15.08 -1.40 2.24
CA LYS A 39 13.62 -1.21 2.17
C LYS A 39 13.15 -0.80 3.57
N GLY A 40 11.93 -0.31 3.73
CA GLY A 40 11.50 0.18 5.04
C GLY A 40 10.11 0.82 5.06
N ALA A 41 9.78 1.37 6.22
CA ALA A 41 8.53 2.03 6.50
C ALA A 41 8.74 3.30 7.33
N VAL A 42 7.88 4.29 7.11
CA VAL A 42 7.77 5.49 7.94
C VAL A 42 6.34 5.56 8.45
N GLY A 43 6.21 5.77 9.75
CA GLY A 43 4.96 5.84 10.47
C GLY A 43 4.79 7.20 11.14
N VAL A 44 3.62 7.81 10.97
CA VAL A 44 3.22 9.02 11.69
C VAL A 44 1.97 8.72 12.49
N TYR A 45 2.03 8.95 13.80
CA TYR A 45 0.89 8.90 14.69
C TYR A 45 0.48 10.32 15.05
N ILE A 46 -0.82 10.60 14.98
CA ILE A 46 -1.40 11.88 15.36
C ILE A 46 -2.67 11.69 16.17
N VAL A 47 -3.02 12.70 16.95
CA VAL A 47 -4.36 12.84 17.56
C VAL A 47 -4.95 14.15 17.07
N ILE A 48 -6.15 14.09 16.50
CA ILE A 48 -6.94 15.26 16.07
C ILE A 48 -8.34 15.10 16.63
N ASN A 49 -8.85 16.09 17.38
CA ASN A 49 -10.18 16.06 18.00
C ASN A 49 -10.42 14.76 18.77
N ARG A 50 -9.45 14.32 19.59
CA ARG A 50 -9.45 13.03 20.31
C ARG A 50 -9.53 11.77 19.43
N ILE A 51 -9.42 11.89 18.11
CA ILE A 51 -9.34 10.73 17.20
C ILE A 51 -7.87 10.36 17.01
N HIS A 52 -7.52 9.15 17.47
CA HIS A 52 -6.18 8.59 17.34
C HIS A 52 -6.01 8.03 15.93
N MET A 53 -5.03 8.53 15.18
CA MET A 53 -4.78 8.13 13.80
C MET A 53 -3.33 7.71 13.59
N VAL A 54 -3.12 6.65 12.78
CA VAL A 54 -1.80 6.18 12.35
C VAL A 54 -1.75 6.16 10.83
N PHE A 55 -0.69 6.73 10.27
CA PHE A 55 -0.37 6.66 8.84
C PHE A 55 0.96 5.92 8.68
N ILE A 56 0.97 4.85 7.90
CA ILE A 56 2.17 4.06 7.61
C ILE A 56 2.40 4.08 6.10
N SER A 57 3.55 4.58 5.68
CA SER A 57 4.04 4.44 4.32
C SER A 57 5.13 3.38 4.29
N CYS A 58 5.14 2.47 3.32
CA CYS A 58 6.25 1.52 3.16
C CYS A 58 6.63 1.24 1.72
N HIS A 59 7.81 0.67 1.55
CA HIS A 59 8.31 0.15 0.29
C HIS A 59 8.85 -1.25 0.54
N LEU A 60 8.11 -2.26 0.10
CA LEU A 60 8.43 -3.67 0.38
C LEU A 60 9.35 -4.29 -0.69
N SER A 61 9.76 -5.54 -0.45
CA SER A 61 10.65 -6.29 -1.34
C SER A 61 10.09 -6.44 -2.76
N ALA A 62 10.93 -6.12 -3.75
CA ALA A 62 10.59 -6.19 -5.16
C ALA A 62 10.64 -7.63 -5.71
N HIS A 63 10.21 -7.81 -6.97
CA HIS A 63 10.15 -9.08 -7.72
C HIS A 63 9.02 -10.02 -7.28
N ALA A 64 8.38 -10.71 -8.24
CA ALA A 64 7.19 -11.50 -7.94
C ALA A 64 7.44 -12.68 -7.00
N HIS A 65 8.63 -13.29 -7.02
CA HIS A 65 8.93 -14.45 -6.18
C HIS A 65 9.06 -14.12 -4.67
N ASN A 66 9.20 -12.84 -4.30
CA ASN A 66 9.41 -12.40 -2.92
C ASN A 66 8.12 -12.23 -2.09
N VAL A 67 7.07 -13.02 -2.35
CA VAL A 67 5.78 -12.93 -1.62
C VAL A 67 5.99 -13.17 -0.12
N LYS A 68 6.66 -14.26 0.26
CA LYS A 68 6.91 -14.60 1.68
C LYS A 68 7.71 -13.51 2.39
N GLU A 69 8.69 -12.92 1.70
CA GLU A 69 9.48 -11.80 2.22
C GLU A 69 8.60 -10.56 2.45
N ARG A 70 7.76 -10.17 1.49
CA ARG A 70 6.81 -9.05 1.67
C ARG A 70 5.86 -9.30 2.84
N ASN A 71 5.32 -10.51 2.98
CA ASN A 71 4.48 -10.86 4.12
C ASN A 71 5.23 -10.75 5.45
N SER A 72 6.48 -11.20 5.50
CA SER A 72 7.36 -11.09 6.68
C SER A 72 7.63 -9.64 7.05
N GLN A 73 7.97 -8.81 6.06
CA GLN A 73 8.19 -7.37 6.24
C GLN A 73 6.94 -6.65 6.74
N TRP A 74 5.79 -6.95 6.15
CA TRP A 74 4.52 -6.40 6.63
C TRP A 74 4.28 -6.74 8.11
N ARG A 75 4.48 -8.01 8.51
CA ARG A 75 4.36 -8.41 9.93
C ARG A 75 5.33 -7.63 10.79
N HIS A 76 6.61 -7.60 10.41
CA HIS A 76 7.64 -6.89 11.16
C HIS A 76 7.30 -5.41 11.35
N ILE A 77 6.94 -4.70 10.28
CA ILE A 77 6.55 -3.28 10.32
C ILE A 77 5.31 -3.07 11.21
N SER A 78 4.33 -3.96 11.10
CA SER A 78 3.11 -3.91 11.91
C SER A 78 3.43 -4.05 13.40
N TYR A 79 4.39 -4.90 13.75
CA TYR A 79 4.89 -5.05 15.13
C TYR A 79 5.75 -3.87 15.59
N SER A 80 6.64 -3.35 14.75
CA SER A 80 7.69 -2.41 15.14
C SER A 80 7.21 -0.97 15.29
N LEU A 81 6.32 -0.50 14.40
CA LEU A 81 5.93 0.90 14.38
C LEU A 81 4.91 1.20 15.47
N PHE A 82 3.83 0.44 15.62
CA PHE A 82 2.75 0.83 16.54
C PHE A 82 2.01 -0.32 17.24
N ALA A 83 2.46 -1.57 17.19
CA ALA A 83 1.78 -2.64 17.94
C ALA A 83 1.81 -2.38 19.45
N LYS A 84 0.65 -2.10 20.05
CA LYS A 84 0.45 -2.27 21.50
C LYS A 84 0.48 -3.78 21.81
N ASN A 85 1.08 -4.16 22.93
CA ASN A 85 1.07 -5.53 23.46
C ASN A 85 1.65 -6.64 22.54
N ARG A 86 2.59 -6.31 21.64
CA ARG A 86 3.26 -7.29 20.77
C ARG A 86 2.29 -8.10 19.88
N SER A 87 1.20 -7.50 19.39
CA SER A 87 0.33 -8.08 18.35
C SER A 87 0.25 -7.14 17.14
N PRO A 88 0.45 -7.62 15.90
CA PRO A 88 0.43 -6.78 14.70
C PRO A 88 -1.01 -6.40 14.32
N TYR A 89 -1.99 -7.02 14.98
CA TYR A 89 -3.42 -6.82 14.79
C TYR A 89 -4.04 -5.92 15.86
N ALA A 90 -3.34 -5.67 16.97
CA ALA A 90 -3.85 -4.82 18.05
C ALA A 90 -4.14 -3.40 17.54
N THR A 91 -5.25 -2.82 17.99
CA THR A 91 -5.64 -1.44 17.66
C THR A 91 -4.85 -0.47 18.53
N ALA A 92 -3.87 0.20 17.93
CA ALA A 92 -3.13 1.28 18.59
C ALA A 92 -3.77 2.66 18.38
N SER A 93 -4.73 2.73 17.46
CA SER A 93 -5.40 3.94 16.98
C SER A 93 -6.82 3.58 16.53
N HIS A 94 -7.69 4.58 16.52
CA HIS A 94 -9.06 4.45 16.01
C HIS A 94 -9.07 4.29 14.48
N VAL A 95 -8.16 4.99 13.80
CA VAL A 95 -7.97 4.90 12.35
C VAL A 95 -6.52 4.56 12.04
N THR A 96 -6.31 3.59 11.16
CA THR A 96 -4.99 3.26 10.62
C THR A 96 -5.04 3.25 9.10
N VAL A 97 -4.16 4.01 8.45
CA VAL A 97 -3.98 4.01 7.00
C VAL A 97 -2.61 3.44 6.68
N TRP A 98 -2.57 2.44 5.82
CA TRP A 98 -1.34 1.81 5.32
C TRP A 98 -1.24 2.04 3.81
N LEU A 99 -0.15 2.64 3.35
CA LEU A 99 0.03 2.97 1.94
C LEU A 99 1.47 2.74 1.46
N GLY A 100 1.65 2.74 0.14
CA GLY A 100 2.96 2.79 -0.50
C GLY A 100 3.18 1.71 -1.56
N ASP A 101 4.45 1.47 -1.91
CA ASP A 101 4.86 0.46 -2.88
C ASP A 101 4.97 -0.90 -2.19
N LEU A 102 3.84 -1.58 -2.04
CA LEU A 102 3.75 -2.90 -1.44
C LEU A 102 4.36 -3.98 -2.34
N ASN A 103 4.59 -3.70 -3.62
CA ASN A 103 5.33 -4.55 -4.56
C ASN A 103 4.77 -5.96 -4.80
N TYR A 104 3.54 -6.27 -4.38
CA TYR A 104 2.83 -7.47 -4.82
C TYR A 104 2.56 -7.41 -6.33
N ARG A 105 2.60 -8.57 -6.98
CA ARG A 105 2.58 -8.69 -8.44
C ARG A 105 1.43 -9.55 -8.92
N LEU A 106 1.10 -9.46 -10.21
CA LEU A 106 0.30 -10.49 -10.86
C LEU A 106 1.06 -11.81 -10.93
N HIS A 107 0.34 -12.92 -10.80
CA HIS A 107 0.87 -14.28 -10.92
C HIS A 107 -0.10 -15.21 -11.67
N GLY A 108 0.44 -16.20 -12.38
CA GLY A 108 -0.39 -17.23 -13.04
C GLY A 108 -1.18 -16.73 -14.26
N ILE A 109 -0.69 -15.69 -14.94
CA ILE A 109 -1.25 -15.20 -16.20
C ILE A 109 -0.13 -14.83 -17.18
N SER A 110 -0.31 -15.13 -18.47
CA SER A 110 0.63 -14.74 -19.53
C SER A 110 0.60 -13.24 -19.79
N THR A 111 1.72 -12.68 -20.23
CA THR A 111 1.83 -11.24 -20.56
C THR A 111 0.86 -10.82 -21.65
N LEU A 112 0.67 -11.66 -22.67
CA LEU A 112 -0.27 -11.38 -23.78
C LEU A 112 -1.71 -11.31 -23.29
N ALA A 113 -2.14 -12.27 -22.46
CA ALA A 113 -3.49 -12.26 -21.89
C ALA A 113 -3.72 -11.05 -20.98
N ALA A 114 -2.75 -10.75 -20.11
CA ALA A 114 -2.81 -9.58 -19.23
C ALA A 114 -2.93 -8.27 -20.02
N ARG A 115 -2.09 -8.08 -21.05
CA ARG A 115 -2.16 -6.91 -21.94
C ARG A 115 -3.51 -6.82 -22.66
N SER A 116 -4.02 -7.94 -23.16
CA SER A 116 -5.33 -7.98 -23.83
C SER A 116 -6.46 -7.52 -22.91
N LEU A 117 -6.50 -8.01 -21.67
CA LEU A 117 -7.49 -7.63 -20.68
C LEU A 117 -7.40 -6.14 -20.32
N ILE A 118 -6.19 -5.63 -20.11
CA ILE A 118 -5.96 -4.20 -19.83
C ILE A 118 -6.40 -3.32 -21.01
N HIS A 119 -6.06 -3.71 -22.25
CA HIS A 119 -6.42 -2.96 -23.44
C HIS A 119 -7.94 -2.89 -23.65
N LYS A 120 -8.65 -3.97 -23.31
CA LYS A 120 -10.12 -4.05 -23.35
C LYS A 120 -10.82 -3.40 -22.15
N ASN A 121 -10.08 -2.76 -21.23
CA ASN A 121 -10.58 -2.26 -19.95
C ASN A 121 -11.27 -3.33 -19.08
N LEU A 122 -10.85 -4.59 -19.24
CA LEU A 122 -11.29 -5.75 -18.46
C LEU A 122 -10.25 -6.12 -17.37
N HIS A 123 -9.47 -5.14 -16.90
CA HIS A 123 -8.44 -5.35 -15.88
C HIS A 123 -8.99 -5.85 -14.56
N SER A 124 -10.26 -5.61 -14.23
CA SER A 124 -10.90 -6.18 -13.02
C SER A 124 -10.78 -7.71 -12.95
N LEU A 125 -10.75 -8.41 -14.09
CA LEU A 125 -10.56 -9.87 -14.15
C LEU A 125 -9.17 -10.31 -13.68
N LEU A 126 -8.18 -9.41 -13.69
CA LEU A 126 -6.82 -9.66 -13.22
C LEU A 126 -6.70 -9.65 -11.69
N THR A 127 -7.70 -9.15 -10.96
CA THR A 127 -7.66 -9.09 -9.49
C THR A 127 -7.52 -10.47 -8.86
N SER A 128 -8.13 -11.51 -9.46
CA SER A 128 -7.96 -12.91 -9.06
C SER A 128 -6.51 -13.42 -9.17
N LYS A 129 -5.64 -12.69 -9.87
CA LYS A 129 -4.22 -12.99 -10.09
C LYS A 129 -3.29 -12.08 -9.27
N ASP A 130 -3.84 -11.17 -8.47
CA ASP A 130 -3.09 -10.25 -7.63
C ASP A 130 -2.60 -10.94 -6.34
N GLN A 131 -1.29 -10.95 -6.13
CA GLN A 131 -0.71 -11.62 -4.96
C GLN A 131 -1.15 -11.00 -3.62
N LEU A 132 -1.41 -9.68 -3.54
CA LEU A 132 -1.82 -9.08 -2.28
C LEU A 132 -3.22 -9.57 -1.89
N LEU A 133 -4.16 -9.53 -2.83
CA LEU A 133 -5.53 -10.02 -2.59
C LEU A 133 -5.53 -11.51 -2.22
N GLN A 134 -4.77 -12.34 -2.93
CA GLN A 134 -4.65 -13.76 -2.61
C GLN A 134 -4.05 -14.02 -1.22
N GLU A 135 -3.00 -13.30 -0.83
CA GLU A 135 -2.39 -13.47 0.49
C GLU A 135 -3.27 -12.91 1.62
N ALA A 136 -4.07 -11.87 1.35
CA ALA A 136 -5.06 -11.36 2.28
C ALA A 136 -6.20 -12.37 2.50
N GLU A 137 -6.72 -12.96 1.42
CA GLU A 137 -7.75 -14.01 1.46
C GLU A 137 -7.27 -15.24 2.23
N ARG A 138 -6.00 -15.63 2.07
CA ARG A 138 -5.35 -16.71 2.83
C ARG A 138 -5.06 -16.35 4.30
N GLY A 139 -5.36 -15.13 4.74
CA GLY A 139 -5.06 -14.66 6.10
C GLY A 139 -3.56 -14.53 6.41
N GLN A 140 -2.72 -14.43 5.39
CA GLN A 140 -1.27 -14.31 5.54
C GLN A 140 -0.87 -12.88 5.88
N VAL A 141 -1.60 -11.90 5.35
CA VAL A 141 -1.45 -10.47 5.59
C VAL A 141 -2.81 -9.85 5.85
N PHE A 142 -2.86 -8.77 6.63
CA PHE A 142 -4.06 -7.96 6.88
C PHE A 142 -5.29 -8.65 7.52
N ARG A 143 -5.41 -10.00 7.51
CA ARG A 143 -6.36 -10.87 8.23
C ARG A 143 -7.80 -10.34 8.37
N GLY A 144 -8.34 -9.70 7.33
CA GLY A 144 -9.68 -9.12 7.35
C GLY A 144 -9.85 -7.88 8.25
N TYR A 145 -8.78 -7.42 8.91
CA TYR A 145 -8.79 -6.21 9.73
C TYR A 145 -8.60 -4.93 8.92
N TYR A 146 -8.00 -5.03 7.73
CA TYR A 146 -7.85 -3.90 6.83
C TYR A 146 -8.78 -4.06 5.63
N CYS A 147 -9.38 -2.94 5.25
CA CYS A 147 -10.18 -2.76 4.07
C CYS A 147 -9.32 -2.12 2.96
N GLU A 148 -9.59 -2.50 1.72
CA GLU A 148 -9.05 -1.88 0.52
C GLU A 148 -10.20 -1.63 -0.46
N GLY A 149 -10.11 -0.56 -1.24
CA GLY A 149 -11.10 -0.30 -2.29
C GLY A 149 -10.99 -1.28 -3.45
N THR A 150 -12.08 -1.45 -4.19
CA THR A 150 -12.06 -2.23 -5.44
C THR A 150 -11.04 -1.64 -6.42
N LEU A 151 -10.18 -2.50 -6.99
CA LEU A 151 -9.21 -2.12 -8.03
C LEU A 151 -9.91 -1.90 -9.38
N SER A 152 -10.64 -0.79 -9.50
CA SER A 152 -11.38 -0.39 -10.70
C SER A 152 -10.51 0.32 -11.75
N PHE A 153 -9.24 0.60 -11.43
CA PHE A 153 -8.26 1.26 -12.28
C PHE A 153 -7.18 0.30 -12.79
N LYS A 154 -6.45 0.71 -13.83
CA LYS A 154 -5.42 -0.12 -14.48
C LYS A 154 -4.22 -0.37 -13.54
N PRO A 155 -3.47 -1.47 -13.70
CA PRO A 155 -2.24 -1.70 -12.96
C PRO A 155 -1.28 -0.51 -13.00
N THR A 156 -0.71 -0.13 -11.85
CA THR A 156 0.05 1.13 -11.69
C THR A 156 1.52 1.01 -12.06
N TYR A 157 2.01 -0.20 -12.35
CA TYR A 157 3.38 -0.49 -12.71
C TYR A 157 3.41 -1.53 -13.85
N LYS A 158 4.30 -1.45 -14.85
CA LYS A 158 5.42 -0.52 -15.11
C LYS A 158 5.18 0.22 -16.43
N TYR A 159 5.29 1.54 -16.39
CA TYR A 159 5.13 2.42 -17.56
C TYR A 159 6.46 2.88 -18.13
N ASN A 160 6.47 3.25 -19.40
CA ASN A 160 7.55 4.04 -19.98
C ASN A 160 7.51 5.46 -19.41
N VAL A 161 8.64 5.96 -18.89
CA VAL A 161 8.73 7.34 -18.38
C VAL A 161 8.45 8.31 -19.54
N GLY A 162 7.67 9.36 -19.27
CA GLY A 162 7.19 10.32 -20.26
C GLY A 162 5.97 9.83 -21.06
N SER A 163 5.42 8.66 -20.74
CA SER A 163 4.30 8.05 -21.47
C SER A 163 3.22 7.46 -20.55
N SER A 164 2.03 7.26 -21.10
CA SER A 164 0.97 6.44 -20.48
C SER A 164 0.94 5.01 -21.03
N ASN A 165 1.92 4.65 -21.84
CA ASN A 165 2.09 3.27 -22.33
C ASN A 165 2.86 2.44 -21.31
N TYR A 166 2.39 1.21 -21.08
CA TYR A 166 3.17 0.21 -20.36
C TYR A 166 4.51 -0.02 -21.03
N ASP A 167 5.51 -0.36 -20.22
CA ASP A 167 6.86 -0.67 -20.67
C ASP A 167 6.79 -1.77 -21.75
N THR A 168 7.26 -1.43 -22.95
CA THR A 168 7.22 -2.30 -24.12
C THR A 168 8.28 -3.40 -24.01
N GLN A 169 9.35 -3.15 -23.27
CA GLN A 169 10.40 -4.13 -22.98
C GLN A 169 10.00 -5.06 -21.83
N ALA A 170 8.92 -4.77 -21.10
CA ALA A 170 8.40 -5.69 -20.10
C ALA A 170 7.85 -6.95 -20.76
N THR A 171 8.58 -8.06 -20.61
CA THR A 171 8.22 -9.37 -21.19
C THR A 171 7.35 -10.22 -20.27
N ARG A 172 7.21 -9.84 -19.00
CA ARG A 172 6.48 -10.60 -17.96
C ARG A 172 5.27 -9.85 -17.43
N SER A 173 4.17 -10.55 -17.18
CA SER A 173 2.94 -10.01 -16.59
C SER A 173 3.13 -9.38 -15.20
N GLU A 174 4.19 -9.74 -14.50
CA GLU A 174 4.59 -9.12 -13.22
C GLU A 174 4.86 -7.62 -13.33
N TYR A 175 5.17 -7.12 -14.52
CA TYR A 175 5.32 -5.69 -14.83
C TYR A 175 4.00 -5.03 -15.23
N LEU A 176 2.86 -5.68 -14.98
CA LEU A 176 1.51 -5.15 -15.19
C LEU A 176 0.72 -5.30 -13.88
N SER A 177 1.27 -4.79 -12.77
CA SER A 177 0.79 -5.07 -11.41
C SER A 177 0.33 -3.82 -10.66
N TRP A 178 -0.62 -3.99 -9.74
CA TRP A 178 -0.97 -2.99 -8.73
C TRP A 178 0.00 -3.08 -7.57
N THR A 179 1.14 -2.43 -7.74
CA THR A 179 2.20 -2.39 -6.73
C THR A 179 1.97 -1.33 -5.66
N ASP A 180 1.21 -0.29 -6.00
CA ASP A 180 1.00 0.90 -5.18
C ASP A 180 -0.41 0.82 -4.57
N ARG A 181 -0.51 0.71 -3.25
CA ARG A 181 -1.75 0.30 -2.57
C ARG A 181 -2.06 1.21 -1.39
N ILE A 182 -3.34 1.33 -1.05
CA ILE A 182 -3.82 2.07 0.12
C ILE A 182 -4.88 1.22 0.81
N LEU A 183 -4.59 0.81 2.04
CA LEU A 183 -5.47 0.03 2.89
C LEU A 183 -5.76 0.84 4.15
N PHE A 184 -6.91 0.60 4.77
CA PHE A 184 -7.27 1.24 6.03
C PHE A 184 -7.94 0.27 7.00
N LYS A 185 -7.78 0.52 8.28
CA LYS A 185 -8.42 -0.21 9.38
C LYS A 185 -9.09 0.78 10.30
N ILE A 186 -10.31 0.48 10.71
CA ILE A 186 -11.05 1.22 11.72
C ILE A 186 -11.22 0.31 12.94
N ASP A 187 -10.96 0.85 14.13
CA ASP A 187 -11.26 0.14 15.38
C ASP A 187 -12.76 0.15 15.61
N SER A 188 -13.40 -1.02 15.57
CA SER A 188 -14.84 -1.17 15.79
C SER A 188 -15.30 -0.68 17.17
N SER A 189 -14.41 -0.58 18.15
CA SER A 189 -14.72 -0.08 19.49
C SER A 189 -14.60 1.44 19.62
N SER A 190 -14.09 2.13 18.60
CA SER A 190 -13.83 3.58 18.66
C SER A 190 -15.07 4.46 18.45
N GLY A 191 -16.20 3.86 18.07
CA GLY A 191 -17.38 4.63 17.65
C GLY A 191 -17.16 5.42 16.36
N ILE A 192 -16.12 5.12 15.58
CA ILE A 192 -15.86 5.77 14.30
C ILE A 192 -16.37 4.89 13.17
N ASP A 193 -17.16 5.48 12.28
CA ASP A 193 -17.46 4.92 10.97
C ASP A 193 -16.54 5.54 9.93
N ALA A 194 -16.13 4.76 8.93
CA ALA A 194 -15.42 5.28 7.78
C ALA A 194 -15.96 4.72 6.47
N VAL A 195 -16.09 5.60 5.48
CA VAL A 195 -16.58 5.30 4.14
C VAL A 195 -15.52 5.69 3.14
N LEU A 196 -15.14 4.74 2.28
CA LEU A 196 -14.26 4.99 1.16
C LEU A 196 -15.08 5.55 -0.01
N HIS A 197 -14.89 6.83 -0.32
CA HIS A 197 -15.61 7.52 -1.40
C HIS A 197 -14.98 7.28 -2.76
N SER A 198 -13.65 7.23 -2.84
CA SER A 198 -12.95 6.94 -4.10
C SER A 198 -11.62 6.23 -3.86
N TYR A 199 -11.22 5.43 -4.85
CA TYR A 199 -9.92 4.76 -4.91
C TYR A 199 -9.48 4.65 -6.37
N GLU A 200 -8.47 5.41 -6.76
CA GLU A 200 -8.16 5.70 -8.16
C GLU A 200 -6.65 5.85 -8.41
N SER A 201 -6.22 5.52 -9.64
CA SER A 201 -4.90 5.92 -10.14
C SER A 201 -4.98 7.26 -10.87
N GLN A 202 -3.86 8.00 -10.84
CA GLN A 202 -3.70 9.28 -11.54
C GLN A 202 -2.98 9.04 -12.87
N ASP A 203 -3.73 8.63 -13.88
CA ASP A 203 -3.18 8.16 -15.17
C ASP A 203 -2.48 9.27 -15.97
N GLN A 204 -2.81 10.54 -15.70
CA GLN A 204 -2.23 11.71 -16.37
C GLN A 204 -0.75 11.97 -16.01
N SER A 205 -0.28 11.43 -14.88
CA SER A 205 1.12 11.58 -14.47
C SER A 205 2.03 10.66 -15.27
N SER A 206 3.02 11.21 -15.98
CA SER A 206 3.98 10.45 -16.79
C SER A 206 5.43 10.60 -16.33
N SER A 207 5.69 11.32 -15.23
CA SER A 207 7.04 11.59 -14.73
C SER A 207 7.75 10.38 -14.13
N SER A 208 7.02 9.28 -13.91
CA SER A 208 7.53 8.04 -13.33
C SER A 208 7.03 6.83 -14.10
N HIS A 209 7.73 5.71 -13.95
CA HIS A 209 7.28 4.40 -14.43
C HIS A 209 6.14 3.81 -13.58
N ARG A 210 5.64 4.58 -12.60
CA ARG A 210 4.52 4.26 -11.72
C ARG A 210 3.47 5.37 -11.79
N LYS A 211 2.20 4.98 -11.75
CA LYS A 211 1.08 5.93 -11.65
C LYS A 211 0.76 6.19 -10.17
N PRO A 212 0.63 7.45 -9.72
CA PRO A 212 0.20 7.75 -8.36
C PRO A 212 -1.17 7.15 -8.06
N VAL A 213 -1.40 6.78 -6.80
CA VAL A 213 -2.67 6.22 -6.31
C VAL A 213 -3.22 7.13 -5.22
N LYS A 214 -4.53 7.35 -5.24
CA LYS A 214 -5.26 8.20 -4.30
C LYS A 214 -6.46 7.46 -3.76
N ALA A 215 -6.74 7.67 -2.48
CA ALA A 215 -7.97 7.24 -1.83
C ALA A 215 -8.60 8.44 -1.10
N HIS A 216 -9.92 8.54 -1.13
CA HIS A 216 -10.69 9.50 -0.33
C HIS A 216 -11.50 8.75 0.71
N LEU A 217 -11.06 8.83 1.97
CA LEU A 217 -11.71 8.22 3.12
C LEU A 217 -12.40 9.31 3.95
N CYS A 218 -13.71 9.20 4.12
CA CYS A 218 -14.45 10.05 5.06
C CYS A 218 -14.70 9.27 6.34
N SER A 219 -14.37 9.85 7.49
CA SER A 219 -14.65 9.26 8.79
C SER A 219 -15.57 10.15 9.60
N ARG A 220 -16.44 9.54 10.39
CA ARG A 220 -17.40 10.22 11.27
C ARG A 220 -17.35 9.55 12.64
N LEU A 221 -17.31 10.37 13.68
CA LEU A 221 -17.55 9.92 15.05
C LEU A 221 -19.06 9.77 15.24
N ASN A 222 -19.50 8.57 15.61
CA ASN A 222 -20.87 8.32 16.01
C ASN A 222 -21.03 8.77 17.47
N ASN A 223 -21.95 9.72 17.68
CA ASN A 223 -22.35 10.17 19.01
C ASN A 223 -23.28 9.17 19.67
#